data_AF-A0A5C1B255-F1
#
_entry.id   AF-A0A5C1B255-F1
#
_cell.length_a   1.000
_cell.length_b   1.000
_cell.length_c   1.000
_cell.angle_alpha   90.00
_cell.angle_beta   90.00
_cell.angle_gamma   90.00
#
_symmetry.space_group_name_H-M   'P 1'
#
loop_
_entity.id
_entity.type
_entity.pdbx_description
1 polymer ?
#
loop_
_entity_poly.entity_id
_entity_poly.type
_entity_poly.pdbx_seq_one_letter_code
_entity_poly.pdbx_strand_id
1 'polypeptide(L)'
;MDAFTMVIMACVAGEAHCATNRISEMEFTSVQACEARIDDITRSMTKEFSKRPEFKGRQVTYDVSCMDRAQLAQKFGINSSDT
;
A
#
# COMPACT_ATOMS: atom_id res chain seq x y z
N MET A 1 4.62 -9.24 -19.14
CA MET A 1 5.31 -8.68 -17.97
C MET A 1 4.41 -8.91 -16.79
N ASP A 2 4.90 -9.51 -15.72
CA ASP A 2 4.13 -9.67 -14.49
C ASP A 2 4.03 -8.30 -13.81
N ALA A 3 2.81 -7.78 -13.70
CA ALA A 3 2.57 -6.55 -12.97
C ALA A 3 2.74 -6.84 -11.47
N PHE A 4 3.66 -6.14 -10.83
CA PHE A 4 3.77 -6.12 -9.38
C PHE A 4 2.63 -5.26 -8.81
N THR A 5 2.16 -5.64 -7.63
CA THR A 5 1.16 -4.88 -6.87
C THR A 5 1.79 -4.46 -5.56
N MET A 6 1.65 -3.18 -5.25
CA MET A 6 1.99 -2.65 -3.93
C MET A 6 0.79 -2.85 -3.01
N VAL A 7 1.03 -3.51 -1.89
CA VAL A 7 0.10 -3.54 -0.77
C VAL A 7 0.68 -2.63 0.31
N ILE A 8 -0.04 -1.59 0.68
CA ILE A 8 0.35 -0.66 1.74
C ILE A 8 -0.69 -0.68 2.86
N MET A 9 -0.23 -0.90 4.09
CA MET A 9 -1.03 -0.82 5.30
C MET A 9 -0.53 0.36 6.13
N ALA A 10 -1.44 1.28 6.45
CA ALA A 10 -1.18 2.43 7.28
C ALA A 10 -1.94 2.31 8.61
N CYS A 11 -1.20 2.22 9.70
CA CYS A 11 -1.74 2.15 11.05
C CYS A 11 -1.50 3.48 11.77
N VAL A 12 -2.58 4.16 12.18
CA VAL A 12 -2.47 5.37 13.00
C VAL A 12 -2.48 4.96 14.48
N ALA A 13 -1.56 5.49 15.27
CA ALA A 13 -1.36 5.09 16.65
C ALA A 13 -2.61 5.30 17.51
N GLY A 14 -3.22 4.20 17.96
CA GLY A 14 -4.44 4.13 18.76
C GLY A 14 -5.74 4.04 17.95
N GLU A 15 -5.67 3.87 16.64
CA GLU A 15 -6.81 3.41 15.85
C GLU A 15 -6.95 1.89 15.99
N ALA A 16 -8.18 1.40 16.05
CA ALA A 16 -8.45 -0.04 16.14
C ALA A 16 -8.17 -0.77 14.81
N HIS A 17 -8.23 -0.05 13.70
CA HIS A 17 -8.08 -0.62 12.36
C HIS A 17 -7.01 0.15 11.57
N CYS A 18 -6.20 -0.60 10.81
CA CYS A 18 -5.26 -0.02 9.86
C CYS A 18 -5.93 0.15 8.50
N ALA A 19 -5.66 1.27 7.83
CA ALA A 19 -6.10 1.49 6.46
C ALA A 19 -5.21 0.69 5.50
N THR A 20 -5.79 -0.24 4.76
CA THR A 20 -5.06 -1.03 3.77
C THR A 20 -5.44 -0.57 2.37
N ASN A 21 -4.45 -0.24 1.54
CA ASN A 21 -4.63 0.06 0.13
C ASN A 21 -3.86 -0.96 -0.73
N ARG A 22 -4.47 -1.34 -1.84
CA ARG A 22 -3.85 -2.17 -2.88
C ARG A 22 -3.71 -1.32 -4.13
N ILE A 23 -2.49 -1.20 -4.61
CA ILE A 23 -2.14 -0.34 -5.74
C ILE A 23 -1.50 -1.24 -6.78
N SER A 24 -2.23 -1.46 -7.87
CA SER A 24 -1.76 -2.19 -9.04
C SER A 24 -1.60 -1.18 -10.17
N GLU A 25 -0.36 -0.80 -10.46
CA GLU A 25 -0.03 0.12 -11.54
C GLU A 25 0.73 -0.64 -12.62
N MET A 26 0.42 -0.37 -13.90
CA MET A 26 1.12 -0.99 -15.03
C MET A 26 2.62 -0.66 -15.04
N GLU A 27 3.02 0.44 -14.38
CA GLU A 27 4.41 0.86 -14.23
C GLU A 27 5.22 -0.01 -13.27
N PHE A 28 4.57 -0.81 -12.41
CA PHE A 28 5.22 -1.72 -11.47
C PHE A 28 5.68 -2.98 -12.20
N THR A 29 6.64 -2.82 -13.11
CA THR A 29 7.22 -3.91 -13.92
C THR A 29 8.34 -4.65 -13.19
N SER A 30 8.81 -4.12 -12.07
CA SER A 30 9.81 -4.72 -11.18
C SER A 30 9.56 -4.33 -9.73
N VAL A 31 10.16 -5.06 -8.78
CA VAL A 31 10.14 -4.70 -7.35
C VAL A 31 10.71 -3.29 -7.14
N GLN A 32 11.79 -2.94 -7.83
CA GLN A 32 12.43 -1.62 -7.71
C GLN A 32 11.51 -0.49 -8.20
N ALA A 33 10.77 -0.70 -9.28
CA ALA A 33 9.80 0.27 -9.78
C ALA A 33 8.64 0.48 -8.80
N CYS A 34 8.20 -0.59 -8.14
CA CYS A 34 7.21 -0.52 -7.08
C CYS A 34 7.78 0.19 -5.84
N GLU A 35 8.97 -0.19 -5.37
CA GLU A 35 9.63 0.42 -4.21
C GLU A 35 9.89 1.92 -4.38
N ALA A 36 10.25 2.35 -5.59
CA ALA A 36 10.46 3.76 -5.92
C ALA A 36 9.20 4.64 -5.72
N ARG A 37 8.01 4.05 -5.72
CA ARG A 37 6.72 4.75 -5.55
C ARG A 37 6.22 4.75 -4.11
N ILE A 38 6.85 3.98 -3.21
CA ILE A 38 6.44 3.86 -1.81
C ILE A 38 6.45 5.22 -1.13
N ASP A 39 7.51 6.00 -1.31
CA ASP A 39 7.65 7.31 -0.66
C ASP A 39 6.58 8.30 -1.11
N ASP A 40 6.23 8.31 -2.40
CA ASP A 40 5.18 9.17 -2.94
C ASP A 40 3.80 8.77 -2.40
N ILE A 41 3.50 7.47 -2.36
CA ILE A 41 2.24 6.93 -1.87
C ILE A 41 2.09 7.15 -0.37
N THR A 42 3.11 6.82 0.43
CA THR A 42 3.10 7.03 1.89
C THR A 42 2.98 8.51 2.25
N ARG A 43 3.64 9.41 1.50
CA ARG A 43 3.50 10.86 1.66
C ARG A 43 2.08 11.32 1.36
N SER A 44 1.49 10.82 0.27
CA SER A 44 0.10 11.13 -0.11
C SER A 44 -0.88 10.67 0.98
N MET A 45 -0.76 9.42 1.43
CA MET A 45 -1.59 8.88 2.52
C MET A 45 -1.42 9.66 3.83
N THR A 46 -0.18 9.99 4.20
CA THR A 46 0.10 10.83 5.39
C THR A 46 -0.60 12.17 5.28
N LYS A 47 -0.57 12.79 4.09
CA LYS A 47 -1.26 14.06 3.85
C LYS A 47 -2.77 13.90 4.01
N GLU A 48 -3.37 12.83 3.51
CA GLU A 48 -4.80 12.56 3.72
C GLU A 48 -5.14 12.32 5.19
N PHE A 49 -4.31 11.59 5.94
CA PHE A 49 -4.50 11.45 7.40
C PHE A 49 -4.33 12.79 8.13
N SER A 50 -3.43 13.66 7.69
CA SER A 50 -3.22 14.96 8.32
C SER A 50 -4.40 15.92 8.17
N LYS A 51 -5.24 15.73 7.14
CA LYS A 51 -6.48 16.48 6.96
C LYS A 51 -7.55 16.09 7.97
N ARG A 52 -7.41 14.91 8.58
CA ARG A 52 -8.34 14.38 9.58
C ARG A 52 -7.94 14.86 10.97
N PRO A 53 -8.74 15.73 11.62
CA PRO A 53 -8.38 16.30 12.92
C PRO A 53 -8.21 15.23 14.00
N GLU A 54 -8.93 14.11 13.91
CA GLU A 54 -8.80 12.96 14.81
C GLU A 54 -7.43 12.28 14.77
N PHE A 55 -6.64 12.51 13.71
CA PHE A 55 -5.30 11.94 13.54
C PHE A 55 -4.17 12.95 13.80
N LYS A 56 -4.51 14.20 14.15
CA LYS A 56 -3.53 15.25 14.37
C LYS A 56 -2.60 14.91 15.54
N GLY A 57 -1.29 14.94 15.29
CA GLY A 57 -0.26 14.63 16.29
C GLY A 57 -0.09 13.14 16.60
N ARG A 58 -0.81 12.26 15.90
CA ARG A 58 -0.66 10.81 16.04
C ARG A 58 0.42 10.30 15.10
N GLN A 59 1.19 9.33 15.56
CA GLN A 59 2.16 8.64 14.73
C GLN A 59 1.42 7.76 13.72
N VAL A 60 1.87 7.76 12.47
CA VAL A 60 1.40 6.84 11.43
C VAL A 60 2.53 5.91 11.07
N THR A 61 2.27 4.60 11.12
CA THR A 61 3.21 3.56 10.73
C THR A 61 2.75 2.96 9.41
N TYR A 62 3.68 2.73 8.49
CA TYR A 62 3.42 2.13 7.18
C TYR A 62 4.13 0.79 7.08
N ASP A 63 3.39 -0.26 6.73
CA ASP A 63 3.91 -1.53 6.27
C ASP A 63 3.64 -1.62 4.77
N VAL A 64 4.68 -1.85 3.97
CA VAL A 64 4.58 -1.82 2.51
C VAL A 64 5.21 -3.08 1.96
N SER A 65 4.50 -3.74 1.06
CA SER A 65 4.95 -4.95 0.39
C SER A 65 4.69 -4.87 -1.10
N CYS A 66 5.74 -4.98 -1.91
CA CYS A 66 5.65 -5.14 -3.35
C CYS A 66 5.63 -6.63 -3.69
N MET A 67 4.54 -7.12 -4.27
CA MET A 67 4.34 -8.53 -4.57
C MET A 67 4.00 -8.74 -6.03
N ASP A 68 4.54 -9.78 -6.65
CA ASP A 68 4.07 -10.24 -7.94
C ASP A 68 2.70 -10.94 -7.82
N ARG A 69 2.08 -11.20 -8.98
CA ARG A 69 0.76 -11.82 -9.07
C ARG A 69 0.68 -13.20 -8.40
N ALA A 70 1.75 -14.00 -8.45
CA ALA A 70 1.77 -15.32 -7.82
C ALA A 70 1.84 -15.22 -6.30
N GLN A 71 2.62 -14.27 -5.78
CA GLN A 71 2.70 -14.00 -4.34
C GLN A 71 1.39 -13.43 -3.78
N LEU A 72 0.68 -12.57 -4.53
CA LEU A 72 -0.64 -12.07 -4.15
C LEU A 72 -1.67 -13.20 -4.05
N ALA A 73 -1.69 -14.08 -5.04
CA ALA A 73 -2.59 -15.23 -5.07
C ALA A 73 -2.33 -16.17 -3.89
N GLN A 74 -1.07 -16.46 -3.57
CA GLN A 74 -0.73 -17.31 -2.42
C GLN A 74 -1.02 -16.66 -1.06
N LYS A 75 -0.60 -15.41 -0.85
CA LYS A 75 -0.68 -14.78 0.48
C LYS A 75 -2.07 -14.27 0.83
N PHE A 76 -2.81 -13.82 -0.17
CA PHE A 76 -4.10 -13.16 0.05
C PHE A 76 -5.27 -13.88 -0.62
N GLY A 77 -5.04 -15.01 -1.31
CA GLY A 77 -6.09 -15.71 -2.07
C GLY A 77 -6.59 -14.91 -3.27
N ILE A 78 -5.88 -13.85 -3.67
CA ILE A 78 -6.27 -12.97 -4.76
C ILE A 78 -5.77 -13.58 -6.05
N ASN A 79 -6.57 -14.47 -6.65
CA ASN A 79 -6.45 -14.69 -8.09
C ASN A 79 -6.86 -13.36 -8.73
N SER A 80 -5.89 -12.58 -9.22
CA SER A 80 -6.22 -11.38 -9.99
C SER A 80 -7.02 -11.81 -11.21
N SER A 81 -8.33 -11.82 -11.07
CA SER A 81 -9.35 -11.93 -12.10
C SER A 81 -10.08 -10.60 -12.11
N ASP A 82 -9.32 -9.52 -12.22
CA ASP A 82 -9.87 -8.27 -12.72
C ASP A 82 -9.35 -8.14 -14.15
N THR A 83 -10.29 -8.40 -15.05
CA THR A 83 -10.28 -8.27 -16.51
C THR A 83 -9.73 -6.95 -17.02
#